data_AF-A0A7I7Q6Q4-F1
#
_entry.id   AF-A0A7I7Q6Q4-F1
#
_cell.length_a   1.000
_cell.length_b   1.000
_cell.length_c   1.000
_cell.angle_alpha   90.00
_cell.angle_beta   90.00
_cell.angle_gamma   90.00
#
_symmetry.space_group_name_H-M   'P 1'
#
loop_
_entity.id
_entity.type
_entity.pdbx_description
1 polymer ?
#
loop_
_entity_poly.entity_id
_entity_poly.type
_entity_poly.pdbx_seq_one_letter_code
_entity_poly.pdbx_strand_id
1 'polypeptide(L)' 'METPVSNVLDAIPAEHRAVIIDELTRLHPTMLAELRATQGPSSEQTRAVMDVLINEMMNNFGPDWQPNERGRAIENAR' A
#
# COMPACT_ATOMS: atom_id res chain seq x y z
N MET A 1 -22.82 20.49 -1.55
CA MET A 1 -22.33 19.26 -2.21
C MET A 1 -21.31 18.67 -1.27
N GLU A 2 -21.55 17.46 -0.76
CA GLU A 2 -20.67 16.82 0.22
C GLU A 2 -19.40 16.35 -0.51
N THR A 3 -18.26 16.85 -0.08
CA THR A 3 -16.94 16.38 -0.53
C THR A 3 -16.81 14.89 -0.17
N PRO A 4 -16.30 14.02 -1.06
CA PRO A 4 -16.37 12.58 -0.84
C PRO A 4 -15.61 12.22 0.43
N VAL A 5 -16.09 11.20 1.12
CA VAL A 5 -15.46 10.56 2.27
C VAL A 5 -14.00 10.28 1.93
N SER A 6 -13.08 11.16 2.35
CA SER A 6 -11.64 10.99 2.16
C SER A 6 -11.24 9.82 3.05
N ASN A 7 -11.08 8.64 2.47
CA ASN A 7 -10.51 7.51 3.20
C ASN A 7 -8.97 7.70 3.26
N VAL A 8 -8.31 6.92 4.10
CA VAL A 8 -6.85 7.00 4.25
C VAL A 8 -6.08 6.90 2.93
N LEU A 9 -6.57 6.10 1.98
CA LEU A 9 -5.88 5.90 0.70
C LEU A 9 -5.93 7.18 -0.15
N ASP A 10 -7.00 7.98 -0.03
CA ASP A 10 -7.15 9.22 -0.81
C ASP A 10 -6.10 10.29 -0.42
N ALA A 11 -5.51 10.18 0.77
CA ALA A 11 -4.40 11.03 1.21
C ALA A 11 -3.05 10.66 0.56
N ILE A 12 -2.97 9.50 -0.09
CA ILE A 12 -1.76 8.99 -0.75
C ILE A 12 -1.74 9.48 -2.21
N PRO A 13 -0.59 9.96 -2.74
CA PRO A 13 -0.45 10.27 -4.16
C PRO A 13 -0.94 9.13 -5.06
N ALA A 14 -1.61 9.47 -6.17
CA ALA A 14 -2.34 8.50 -6.99
C ALA A 14 -1.48 7.35 -7.52
N GLU A 15 -0.22 7.64 -7.87
CA GLU A 15 0.76 6.65 -8.33
C GLU A 15 1.14 5.62 -7.25
N HIS A 16 1.34 6.06 -6.01
CA HIS A 16 1.64 5.17 -4.88
C HIS A 16 0.39 4.42 -4.42
N ARG A 17 -0.77 5.10 -4.39
CA ARG A 17 -2.05 4.50 -4.03
C ARG A 17 -2.40 3.31 -4.92
N ALA A 18 -2.16 3.40 -6.23
CA ALA A 18 -2.41 2.30 -7.15
C ALA A 18 -1.60 1.05 -6.78
N VAL A 19 -0.30 1.22 -6.50
CA VAL A 19 0.59 0.12 -6.10
C VAL A 19 0.13 -0.52 -4.79
N ILE A 20 -0.22 0.30 -3.78
CA ILE A 20 -0.71 -0.18 -2.48
C ILE A 20 -2.02 -0.97 -2.65
N ILE A 21 -2.97 -0.45 -3.44
CA ILE A 21 -4.25 -1.14 -3.69
C ILE A 21 -4.00 -2.48 -4.39
N ASP A 22 -3.10 -2.55 -5.36
CA ASP A 22 -2.81 -3.77 -6.10
C ASP A 22 -2.20 -4.85 -5.19
N GLU A 23 -1.22 -4.48 -4.34
CA GLU A 23 -0.62 -5.44 -3.41
C GLU A 23 -1.60 -5.90 -2.32
N LEU A 24 -2.38 -4.98 -1.76
CA LEU A 24 -3.39 -5.33 -0.76
C LEU A 24 -4.53 -6.16 -1.34
N THR A 25 -4.93 -5.92 -2.59
CA THR A 25 -5.94 -6.75 -3.26
C THR A 25 -5.43 -8.19 -3.40
N ARG A 26 -4.14 -8.37 -3.71
CA ARG A 26 -3.54 -9.69 -3.91
C ARG A 26 -3.30 -10.44 -2.61
N LEU A 27 -2.85 -9.75 -1.56
CA LEU A 27 -2.32 -10.38 -0.35
C LEU A 27 -3.26 -10.26 0.85
N HIS A 28 -3.93 -9.12 1.00
CA HIS A 28 -4.68 -8.75 2.21
C HIS A 28 -6.00 -8.03 1.87
N PRO A 29 -6.92 -8.67 1.13
CA PRO A 29 -8.15 -8.01 0.65
C PRO A 29 -9.05 -7.53 1.80
N THR A 30 -9.04 -8.21 2.95
CA THR A 30 -9.75 -7.76 4.15
C THR A 30 -9.18 -6.45 4.70
N MET A 31 -7.85 -6.32 4.74
CA MET A 31 -7.18 -5.09 5.18
C MET A 31 -7.47 -3.92 4.23
N LEU A 32 -7.55 -4.18 2.92
CA LEU A 32 -7.98 -3.18 1.94
C LEU A 32 -9.41 -2.69 2.21
N ALA A 33 -10.33 -3.60 2.54
CA ALA A 33 -11.72 -3.24 2.86
C ALA A 33 -11.80 -2.39 4.14
N GLU A 34 -11.01 -2.73 5.16
CA GLU A 34 -10.91 -1.96 6.40
C GLU A 34 -10.38 -0.54 6.14
N LEU A 35 -9.29 -0.39 5.38
CA LEU A 35 -8.71 0.91 5.04
C LEU A 35 -9.69 1.79 4.25
N ARG A 36 -10.49 1.20 3.36
CA ARG A 36 -11.53 1.94 2.63
C ARG A 36 -12.68 2.43 3.53
N ALA A 37 -12.90 1.74 4.65
CA ALA A 37 -13.95 2.09 5.60
C ALA A 37 -13.50 3.10 6.67
N THR A 38 -12.21 3.43 6.75
CA THR A 38 -11.67 4.35 7.76
C THR A 38 -11.35 5.74 7.18
N GLN A 39 -11.68 6.78 7.94
CA GLN A 39 -11.31 8.17 7.61
C GLN A 39 -9.84 8.49 7.92
N GLY A 40 -9.19 7.65 8.74
CA GLY A 40 -7.77 7.69 9.03
C GLY A 40 -7.34 6.33 9.58
N PRO A 41 -6.14 5.84 9.22
CA PRO A 41 -5.69 4.52 9.66
C PRO A 41 -5.31 4.60 11.15
N SER A 42 -5.59 3.54 11.91
CA SER A 42 -4.95 3.39 13.21
C SER A 42 -3.43 3.19 13.03
N SER A 43 -2.63 3.46 14.07
CA SER A 43 -1.19 3.17 14.03
C SER A 43 -0.87 1.69 13.71
N GLU A 44 -1.77 0.79 14.12
CA GLU A 44 -1.67 -0.64 13.83
C GLU A 44 -1.95 -0.94 12.34
N GLN A 45 -2.98 -0.32 11.75
CA GLN A 45 -3.26 -0.44 10.32
C GLN A 45 -2.13 0.14 9.46
N THR A 46 -1.56 1.28 9.85
CA THR A 46 -0.39 1.86 9.18
C THR A 46 0.80 0.89 9.23
N ARG A 47 1.07 0.30 10.40
CA ARG A 47 2.17 -0.66 10.55
C ARG A 47 1.95 -1.89 9.69
N ALA A 48 0.73 -2.43 9.67
CA ALA A 48 0.39 -3.60 8.87
C ALA A 48 0.56 -3.34 7.35
N VAL A 49 0.13 -2.18 6.84
CA VAL A 49 0.38 -1.80 5.44
C VAL A 49 1.88 -1.72 5.14
N MET A 50 2.66 -1.10 6.02
CA MET A 50 4.11 -0.96 5.84
C MET A 50 4.81 -2.33 5.83
N ASP A 51 4.41 -3.24 6.71
CA ASP A 51 4.99 -4.59 6.76
C ASP A 51 4.72 -5.37 5.46
N VAL A 52 3.52 -5.23 4.87
CA VAL A 52 3.19 -5.81 3.56
C VAL A 52 4.06 -5.25 2.46
N LEU A 53 4.20 -3.92 2.38
CA LEU A 53 5.01 -3.27 1.35
C LEU A 53 6.49 -3.65 1.47
N ILE A 54 7.03 -3.71 2.70
CA ILE A 54 8.42 -4.13 2.94
C ILE A 54 8.61 -5.58 2.51
N ASN A 55 7.71 -6.48 2.89
CA ASN A 55 7.82 -7.90 2.55
C ASN A 55 7.79 -8.12 1.03
N GLU A 56 6.89 -7.43 0.33
CA GLU A 56 6.79 -7.56 -1.12
C GLU A 56 7.93 -6.88 -1.87
N MET A 57 8.44 -5.76 -1.36
CA MET A 57 9.67 -5.17 -1.86
C MET A 57 10.80 -6.21 -1.80
N MET A 58 11.00 -6.86 -0.64
CA MET A 58 12.01 -7.90 -0.42
C MET A 58 11.83 -9.11 -1.35
N ASN A 59 10.59 -9.53 -1.63
CA ASN A 59 10.31 -10.63 -2.55
C ASN A 59 10.59 -10.30 -4.03
N ASN A 60 10.75 -9.01 -4.35
CA ASN A 60 11.02 -8.52 -5.69
C ASN A 60 12.48 -8.12 -5.91
N PHE A 61 13.41 -8.59 -5.07
CA PHE A 61 14.84 -8.41 -5.28
C PHE A 61 15.34 -9.29 -6.44
N GLY A 62 16.11 -8.68 -7.34
CA GLY A 62 16.78 -9.34 -8.45
C GLY A 62 18.16 -9.89 -8.07
N PRO A 63 18.92 -10.41 -9.06
CA PRO A 63 20.18 -11.14 -8.85
C PRO A 63 21.26 -10.39 -8.05
N ASP A 64 21.23 -9.05 -8.08
CA ASP A 64 22.22 -8.18 -7.41
C ASP A 64 21.71 -7.58 -6.10
N TRP A 65 20.68 -8.18 -5.50
CA TRP A 65 19.94 -7.57 -4.38
C TRP A 65 19.40 -6.17 -4.70
N GLN A 66 19.14 -5.89 -5.97
CA GLN A 66 18.47 -4.68 -6.45
C GLN A 66 17.00 -5.01 -6.68
N PRO A 67 16.04 -4.24 -6.15
CA PRO A 67 14.64 -4.45 -6.48
C PRO A 67 14.43 -4.37 -8.00
N ASN A 68 13.69 -5.32 -8.54
CA ASN A 68 13.23 -5.31 -9.93
C ASN A 68 12.26 -4.13 -10.16
N GLU A 69 11.72 -3.97 -11.37
CA GLU A 69 10.80 -2.86 -11.66
C GLU A 69 9.61 -2.78 -10.69
N ARG A 70 9.02 -3.93 -10.34
CA ARG A 70 7.93 -4.02 -9.37
C ARG A 70 8.40 -3.68 -7.95
N GLY A 71 9.56 -4.18 -7.55
CA GLY A 71 10.16 -3.89 -6.24
C GLY A 71 10.42 -2.39 -6.04
N ARG A 72 10.88 -1.68 -7.08
CA ARG A 72 11.09 -0.22 -7.03
C ARG A 72 9.78 0.56 -6.94
N ALA A 73 8.74 0.10 -7.64
CA ALA A 73 7.42 0.72 -7.53
C ALA A 73 6.84 0.60 -6.11
N ILE A 74 7.08 -0.53 -5.44
CA ILE A 74 6.69 -0.76 -4.04
C ILE A 74 7.53 0.10 -3.09
N GLU A 75 8.85 0.18 -3.29
CA GLU A 75 9.74 1.02 -2.48
C GLU A 75 9.32 2.50 -2.52
N ASN A 76 9.00 3.02 -3.71
CA ASN A 76 8.55 4.39 -3.88
C ASN A 76 7.16 4.67 -3.27
N ALA A 77 6.36 3.62 -3.04
CA ALA A 77 5.01 3.75 -2.48
C ALA A 77 4.97 3.67 -0.95
N ARG A 78 6.12 3.52 -0.29
CA ARG A 78 6.28 3.39 1.16
C ARG A 78 6.24 4.74 1.88
#